data_AF-A0A0L0W573-F1
#
_entry.id   AF-A0A0L0W573-F1
#
_cell.length_a   1.000
_cell.length_b   1.000
_cell.length_c   1.000
_cell.angle_alpha   90.00
_cell.angle_beta   90.00
_cell.angle_gamma   90.00
#
_symmetry.space_group_name_H-M   'P 1'
#
loop_
_entity.id
_entity.type
_entity.pdbx_description
1 polymer ?
#
loop_
_entity_poly.entity_id
_entity_poly.type
_entity_poly.pdbx_seq_one_letter_code
_entity_poly.pdbx_strand_id
1 'polypeptide(L)'
;MSTDPLSIWLAGGLTLDSEGQPVNPLKWWIQQGRAGNTHGGLLQMALDVLSCPATTVDVERSFNFGRDYISYRRHRLSSSSLTRGMTVAFYSRNGKIASGVLRKWKVDQRNKEKKKQKGKGKGKGDAVENEIEIV
;
A
#
# COMPACT_ATOMS: atom_id res chain seq x y z
N MET A 1 26.48 -38.16 4.82
CA MET A 1 26.40 -37.39 3.56
C MET A 1 25.40 -36.27 3.80
N SER A 2 25.86 -35.02 3.89
CA SER A 2 24.96 -33.87 4.03
C SER A 2 24.34 -33.60 2.68
N THR A 3 23.09 -34.01 2.49
CA THR A 3 22.38 -33.74 1.23
C THR A 3 22.00 -32.27 1.18
N ASP A 4 22.63 -31.52 0.30
CA ASP A 4 22.39 -30.10 0.07
C ASP A 4 20.92 -29.85 -0.36
N PRO A 5 20.18 -28.92 0.28
CA PRO A 5 18.77 -28.66 -0.04
C PRO A 5 18.51 -28.30 -1.50
N LEU A 6 19.45 -27.62 -2.17
CA LEU A 6 19.33 -27.30 -3.59
C LEU A 6 19.43 -28.57 -4.45
N SER A 7 20.35 -29.47 -4.12
CA SER A 7 20.51 -30.77 -4.79
C SER A 7 19.27 -31.66 -4.63
N ILE A 8 18.63 -31.66 -3.45
CA ILE A 8 17.35 -32.36 -3.21
C ILE A 8 16.26 -31.77 -4.09
N TRP A 9 16.17 -30.44 -4.17
CA TRP A 9 15.15 -29.76 -4.95
C TRP A 9 15.33 -29.97 -6.46
N LEU A 10 16.57 -29.89 -6.97
CA LEU A 10 16.91 -30.16 -8.37
C LEU A 10 16.68 -31.62 -8.77
N ALA A 11 16.82 -32.56 -7.84
CA ALA A 11 16.45 -33.95 -8.05
C ALA A 11 14.92 -34.16 -8.09
N GLY A 12 14.14 -33.16 -7.68
CA GLY A 12 12.70 -33.13 -7.80
C GLY A 12 12.23 -32.94 -9.25
N GLY A 13 10.96 -33.26 -9.51
CA GLY A 13 10.34 -33.07 -10.81
C GLY A 13 10.03 -31.61 -11.13
N LEU A 14 9.85 -31.30 -12.42
CA LEU A 14 9.33 -29.99 -12.86
C LEU A 14 7.97 -29.72 -12.25
N THR A 15 7.81 -28.53 -11.68
CA THR A 15 6.52 -28.08 -11.15
C THR A 15 5.69 -27.52 -12.30
N LEU A 16 4.72 -28.31 -12.76
CA LEU A 16 3.80 -27.96 -13.82
C LEU A 16 2.40 -27.70 -13.26
N ASP A 17 1.61 -26.91 -13.96
CA ASP A 17 0.18 -26.77 -13.68
C ASP A 17 -0.63 -27.95 -14.24
N SER A 18 -1.96 -27.88 -14.08
CA SER A 18 -2.89 -28.91 -14.58
C SER A 18 -2.86 -29.09 -16.10
N GLU A 19 -2.31 -28.13 -16.83
CA GLU A 19 -2.20 -28.11 -18.30
C GLU A 19 -0.79 -28.50 -18.76
N GLY A 20 0.09 -28.88 -17.83
CA GLY A 20 1.47 -29.26 -18.11
C GLY A 20 2.39 -28.07 -18.42
N GLN A 21 1.96 -26.84 -18.16
CA GLN A 21 2.77 -25.64 -18.36
C GLN A 21 3.58 -25.29 -17.11
N PRO A 22 4.74 -24.63 -17.26
CA PRO A 22 5.50 -24.14 -16.11
C PRO A 22 4.66 -23.19 -15.26
N VAL A 23 4.58 -23.46 -13.95
CA VAL A 23 3.90 -22.54 -13.03
C VAL A 23 4.65 -21.21 -12.93
N ASN A 24 3.94 -20.13 -12.60
CA ASN A 24 4.62 -18.90 -12.21
C ASN A 24 5.46 -19.14 -10.94
N PRO A 25 6.80 -19.04 -11.02
CA PRO A 25 7.66 -19.52 -9.94
C PRO A 25 7.50 -18.69 -8.67
N LEU A 26 7.32 -17.38 -8.80
CA LEU A 26 7.13 -16.48 -7.65
C LEU A 26 5.81 -16.80 -6.92
N LYS A 27 4.72 -17.02 -7.65
CA LYS A 27 3.44 -17.43 -7.04
C LYS A 27 3.55 -18.78 -6.34
N TRP A 28 4.24 -19.73 -6.96
CA TRP A 28 4.41 -21.06 -6.41
C TRP A 28 5.23 -21.04 -5.11
N TRP A 29 6.37 -20.35 -5.09
CA TRP A 29 7.18 -20.21 -3.87
C TRP A 29 6.42 -19.51 -2.74
N ILE A 30 5.63 -18.48 -3.03
CA ILE A 30 4.74 -17.84 -2.02
C ILE A 30 3.74 -18.86 -1.46
N GLN A 31 3.19 -19.74 -2.30
CA GLN A 31 2.27 -20.79 -1.84
C GLN A 31 2.97 -21.83 -0.96
N GLN A 32 4.20 -22.24 -1.32
CA GLN A 32 5.01 -23.14 -0.48
C GLN A 32 5.25 -22.55 0.91
N GLY A 33 5.63 -21.27 0.99
CA GLY A 33 5.81 -20.58 2.27
C GLY A 33 4.53 -20.51 3.10
N ARG A 34 3.38 -20.24 2.47
CA ARG A 34 2.07 -20.26 3.15
C ARG A 34 1.65 -21.64 3.64
N ALA A 35 2.10 -22.70 2.95
CA ALA A 35 1.89 -24.09 3.35
C ALA A 35 2.88 -24.57 4.43
N GLY A 36 3.84 -23.74 4.86
CA GLY A 36 4.87 -24.10 5.84
C GLY A 36 6.08 -24.83 5.25
N ASN A 37 6.17 -24.97 3.92
CA ASN A 37 7.27 -25.64 3.24
C ASN A 37 8.43 -24.66 3.01
N THR A 38 9.46 -24.73 3.85
CA THR A 38 10.64 -23.86 3.76
C THR A 38 11.72 -24.38 2.81
N HIS A 39 11.60 -25.63 2.36
CA HIS A 39 12.57 -26.31 1.48
C HIS A 39 14.03 -26.17 1.98
N GLY A 40 14.23 -26.33 3.29
CA GLY A 40 15.57 -26.24 3.91
C GLY A 40 16.21 -24.86 3.80
N GLY A 41 15.42 -23.79 3.64
CA GLY A 41 15.91 -22.41 3.46
C GLY A 41 15.88 -21.92 2.02
N LEU A 42 15.66 -22.81 1.04
CA LEU A 42 15.59 -22.47 -0.38
C LEU A 42 14.42 -21.52 -0.70
N LEU A 43 13.32 -21.61 0.06
CA LEU A 43 12.19 -20.71 -0.07
C LEU A 43 12.61 -19.23 -0.04
N GLN A 44 13.41 -18.84 0.95
CA GLN A 44 13.82 -17.45 1.12
C GLN A 44 14.71 -17.00 -0.04
N MET A 45 15.69 -17.82 -0.40
CA MET A 45 16.58 -17.57 -1.53
C MET A 45 15.79 -17.38 -2.84
N ALA A 46 14.84 -18.27 -3.12
CA ALA A 46 14.04 -18.20 -4.34
C ALA A 46 13.18 -16.93 -4.38
N LEU A 47 12.55 -16.55 -3.26
CA LEU A 47 11.78 -15.32 -3.18
C LEU A 47 12.66 -14.08 -3.38
N ASP A 48 13.84 -14.03 -2.77
CA ASP A 48 14.76 -12.90 -2.91
C ASP A 48 15.21 -12.75 -4.37
N VAL A 49 15.67 -13.83 -5.01
CA VAL A 49 16.11 -13.82 -6.42
C VAL A 49 14.98 -13.47 -7.37
N LEU A 50 13.80 -14.08 -7.21
CA LEU A 50 12.66 -13.88 -8.13
C LEU A 50 11.93 -12.55 -7.92
N SER A 51 12.11 -11.88 -6.78
CA SER A 51 11.53 -10.56 -6.51
C SER A 51 12.36 -9.41 -7.09
N CYS A 52 13.62 -9.68 -7.43
CA CYS A 52 14.48 -8.68 -8.04
C CYS A 52 13.97 -8.27 -9.43
N PRO A 53 13.92 -6.96 -9.74
CA PRO A 53 13.64 -6.50 -11.08
C PRO A 53 14.66 -7.07 -12.08
N ALA A 54 14.18 -7.48 -13.25
CA ALA A 54 15.04 -8.05 -14.28
C ALA A 54 16.01 -7.01 -14.86
N THR A 55 15.57 -5.74 -14.92
CA THR A 55 16.36 -4.66 -15.52
C THR A 55 16.19 -3.34 -14.77
N THR A 56 17.12 -2.41 -14.98
CA THR A 56 17.02 -1.03 -14.48
C THR A 56 15.82 -0.28 -15.05
N VAL A 57 15.33 -0.67 -16.23
CA VAL A 57 14.16 -0.08 -16.89
C VAL A 57 12.88 -0.29 -16.05
N ASP A 58 12.79 -1.38 -15.30
CA ASP A 58 11.66 -1.63 -14.39
C ASP A 58 11.57 -0.57 -13.27
N VAL A 59 12.72 -0.12 -12.79
CA VAL A 59 12.84 0.97 -11.81
C VAL A 59 12.48 2.31 -12.45
N GLU A 60 12.96 2.59 -13.66
CA GLU A 60 12.61 3.80 -14.41
C GLU A 60 11.11 3.91 -14.70
N ARG A 61 10.47 2.79 -15.06
CA ARG A 61 9.01 2.74 -15.29
C ARG A 61 8.24 3.11 -14.02
N SER A 62 8.74 2.69 -12.86
CA SER A 62 8.20 3.05 -11.56
C SER A 62 8.36 4.55 -11.29
N PHE A 63 9.50 5.15 -11.62
CA PHE A 63 9.69 6.61 -11.49
C PHE A 63 8.89 7.42 -12.51
N ASN A 64 8.74 6.93 -13.74
CA ASN A 64 7.95 7.59 -14.77
C ASN A 64 6.47 7.63 -14.40
N PHE A 65 5.95 6.62 -13.70
CA PHE A 65 4.61 6.67 -13.10
C PHE A 65 4.45 7.86 -12.13
N GLY A 66 5.52 8.22 -11.44
CA GLY A 66 5.57 9.33 -10.49
C GLY A 66 6.08 10.63 -11.08
N ARG A 67 6.25 10.72 -12.40
CA ARG A 67 6.94 11.84 -13.03
C ARG A 67 6.30 13.18 -12.68
N ASP A 68 4.97 13.26 -12.65
CA ASP A 68 4.23 14.47 -12.27
C ASP A 68 4.41 14.85 -10.79
N TYR A 69 4.74 13.88 -9.93
CA TYR A 69 5.13 14.15 -8.55
C TYR A 69 6.56 14.72 -8.52
N ILE A 70 7.49 14.13 -9.28
CA ILE A 70 8.94 14.41 -9.18
C ILE A 70 9.38 15.66 -9.97
N SER A 71 8.75 15.93 -11.13
CA SER A 71 9.19 16.94 -12.12
C SER A 71 8.07 17.88 -12.60
N TYR A 72 8.49 19.02 -13.15
CA TYR A 72 7.79 20.16 -13.81
C TYR A 72 6.57 20.81 -13.13
N ARG A 73 5.78 20.13 -12.29
CA ARG A 73 4.67 20.70 -11.51
C ARG A 73 4.91 20.67 -9.99
N ARG A 74 6.15 20.90 -9.55
CA ARG A 74 6.47 21.02 -8.13
C ARG A 74 5.70 22.18 -7.50
N HIS A 75 4.56 21.90 -6.89
CA HIS A 75 3.98 22.70 -5.81
C HIS A 75 4.83 22.59 -4.53
N ARG A 76 6.17 22.72 -4.63
CA ARG A 76 7.16 22.62 -3.54
C ARG A 76 6.85 21.53 -2.50
N LEU A 77 6.50 20.33 -2.96
CA LEU A 77 6.24 19.21 -2.06
C LEU A 77 7.55 18.78 -1.38
N SER A 78 7.49 18.54 -0.08
CA SER A 78 8.60 17.95 0.65
C SER A 78 8.83 16.50 0.21
N SER A 79 10.05 15.99 0.43
CA SER A 79 10.42 14.60 0.12
C SER A 79 9.46 13.60 0.76
N SER A 80 8.98 13.88 1.97
CA SER A 80 8.03 13.00 2.65
C SER A 80 6.64 12.99 1.99
N SER A 81 6.16 14.12 1.47
CA SER A 81 4.90 14.19 0.73
C SER A 81 5.01 13.53 -0.65
N LEU A 82 6.16 13.65 -1.31
CA LEU A 82 6.48 12.92 -2.55
C LEU A 82 6.40 11.41 -2.35
N THR A 83 7.14 10.88 -1.37
CA THR A 83 7.16 9.43 -1.10
C THR A 83 5.78 8.89 -0.74
N ARG A 84 5.03 9.61 0.10
CA ARG A 84 3.65 9.21 0.47
C ARG A 84 2.70 9.24 -0.74
N GLY A 85 2.75 10.30 -1.55
CA GLY A 85 1.93 10.42 -2.75
C GLY A 85 2.22 9.30 -3.75
N MET A 86 3.51 9.02 -3.97
CA MET A 86 3.96 7.96 -4.86
C MET A 86 3.52 6.57 -4.40
N THR A 87 3.61 6.32 -3.09
CA THR A 87 3.16 5.07 -2.46
C THR A 87 1.66 4.85 -2.66
N VAL A 88 0.84 5.88 -2.37
CA VAL A 88 -0.63 5.81 -2.56
C VAL A 88 -0.98 5.56 -4.03
N ALA A 89 -0.31 6.26 -4.95
CA ALA A 89 -0.52 6.09 -6.38
C ALA A 89 -0.19 4.66 -6.82
N PHE A 90 0.93 4.08 -6.34
CA PHE A 90 1.37 2.74 -6.69
C PHE A 90 0.36 1.67 -6.22
N TYR A 91 -0.07 1.72 -4.97
CA TYR A 91 -1.07 0.77 -4.45
C TYR A 91 -2.43 0.92 -5.15
N SER A 92 -2.83 2.14 -5.49
CA SER A 92 -4.06 2.39 -6.24
C SER A 92 -4.02 1.76 -7.63
N ARG A 93 -2.93 1.96 -8.38
CA ARG A 93 -2.77 1.41 -9.74
C ARG A 93 -2.71 -0.12 -9.76
N ASN A 94 -2.17 -0.73 -8.72
CA ASN A 94 -2.13 -2.20 -8.55
C ASN A 94 -3.43 -2.78 -7.96
N GLY A 95 -4.51 -2.00 -7.86
CA GLY A 95 -5.80 -2.45 -7.34
C GLY A 95 -5.79 -2.84 -5.87
N LYS A 96 -4.79 -2.39 -5.10
CA LYS A 96 -4.67 -2.67 -3.66
C LYS A 96 -5.46 -1.69 -2.80
N ILE A 97 -5.91 -0.58 -3.37
CA ILE A 97 -6.82 0.38 -2.73
C ILE A 97 -8.17 0.28 -3.43
N ALA A 98 -9.22 -0.04 -2.68
CA ALA A 98 -10.57 -0.06 -3.22
C ALA A 98 -11.00 1.32 -3.71
N SER A 99 -11.74 1.36 -4.82
CA SER A 99 -12.27 2.61 -5.37
C SER A 99 -13.15 3.33 -4.34
N GLY A 100 -13.02 4.67 -4.30
CA GLY A 100 -13.81 5.51 -3.42
C GLY A 100 -13.37 5.57 -1.96
N VAL A 101 -12.37 4.79 -1.51
CA VAL A 101 -11.85 4.86 -0.12
C VAL A 101 -11.37 6.27 0.23
N LEU A 102 -10.55 6.87 -0.64
CA LEU A 102 -10.03 8.22 -0.44
C LEU A 102 -11.16 9.27 -0.46
N ARG A 103 -12.21 9.05 -1.26
CA ARG A 103 -13.38 9.93 -1.32
C ARG A 103 -14.17 9.88 -0.03
N LYS A 104 -14.49 8.68 0.47
CA LYS A 104 -15.17 8.46 1.75
C LYS A 104 -14.40 9.11 2.90
N TRP A 105 -13.10 8.84 2.98
CA TRP A 105 -12.23 9.45 3.98
C TRP A 105 -12.27 10.98 3.96
N LYS A 106 -12.22 11.61 2.77
CA LYS A 106 -12.28 13.07 2.63
C LYS A 106 -13.63 13.65 3.10
N VAL A 107 -14.74 12.96 2.81
CA VAL A 107 -16.07 13.35 3.29
C VAL A 107 -16.15 13.26 4.80
N ASP A 108 -15.64 12.18 5.39
CA ASP A 108 -15.63 11.98 6.85
C ASP A 108 -14.81 13.04 7.59
N GLN A 109 -13.66 13.44 7.05
CA GLN A 109 -12.86 14.53 7.62
C GLN A 109 -13.62 15.85 7.63
N ARG A 110 -14.25 16.22 6.51
CA ARG A 110 -15.07 17.43 6.43
C ARG A 110 -16.24 17.39 7.42
N ASN A 111 -16.86 16.23 7.60
CA ASN A 111 -17.94 16.05 8.57
C ASN A 111 -17.45 16.18 10.03
N LYS A 112 -16.26 15.67 10.34
CA LYS A 112 -15.62 15.82 11.66
C LYS A 112 -15.29 17.29 11.96
N GLU A 113 -14.76 18.02 10.99
CA GLU A 113 -14.50 19.46 11.12
C GLU A 113 -15.77 20.26 11.40
N LYS A 114 -16.84 20.00 10.63
CA LYS A 114 -18.17 20.61 10.85
C LYS A 114 -18.73 20.32 12.25
N LYS A 115 -18.58 19.09 12.74
CA LYS A 115 -19.00 18.71 14.11
C LYS A 115 -18.18 19.45 15.18
N LYS A 116 -16.86 19.57 15.00
CA LYS A 116 -15.99 20.33 15.92
C LYS A 116 -16.33 21.82 15.96
N GLN A 117 -16.68 22.42 14.83
CA GLN A 117 -17.11 23.82 14.77
C GLN A 117 -18.46 24.05 15.46
N LYS A 118 -19.44 23.15 15.30
CA LYS A 118 -20.74 23.24 16.00
C LYS A 118 -20.62 23.10 17.53
N GLY A 119 -19.68 22.30 18.03
CA GLY A 119 -19.45 22.15 19.48
C GLY A 119 -18.79 23.35 20.15
N LYS A 120 -18.02 24.16 19.41
CA LYS A 120 -17.34 25.36 19.95
C LYS A 120 -18.25 26.60 20.10
N GLY A 121 -19.44 26.60 19.48
CA GLY A 121 -20.34 27.76 19.46
C GLY A 121 -21.43 27.79 20.54
N LYS A 122 -21.53 26.80 21.43
CA LYS A 122 -22.66 26.64 22.36
C LYS A 122 -22.31 26.88 23.84
N GLY A 123 -21.32 27.73 24.12
CA GLY A 123 -20.77 27.91 25.47
C GLY A 123 -20.51 29.36 25.92
N LYS A 124 -21.16 30.37 25.33
CA LYS A 124 -21.10 31.74 25.88
C LYS A 124 -22.29 32.58 25.42
N GLY A 125 -23.19 32.86 26.34
CA GLY A 125 -24.30 33.80 26.15
C GLY A 125 -25.60 33.27 26.73
N ASP A 126 -25.72 33.29 28.05
CA ASP A 126 -27.00 33.35 28.78
C ASP A 126 -26.69 33.86 30.19
N ALA A 127 -26.43 35.17 30.31
CA ALA A 127 -26.50 35.93 31.55
C ALA A 127 -26.32 37.42 31.20
N VAL A 128 -27.41 38.14 30.93
CA VAL A 128 -27.65 39.51 31.44
C VAL A 128 -29.17 39.76 31.46
N GLU A 129 -29.63 40.10 32.67
CA GLU A 129 -30.83 40.79 33.14
C GLU A 129 -31.76 41.48 32.12
N ASN A 130 -33.06 41.43 32.42
CA ASN A 130 -33.95 42.60 32.33
C ASN A 130 -35.21 42.37 33.17
N GLU A 131 -35.16 42.76 34.44
CA GLU A 131 -36.34 43.26 35.15
C GLU A 131 -36.38 44.78 34.93
N ILE A 132 -37.36 45.29 34.19
CA ILE A 132 -37.84 46.67 34.33
C ILE A 132 -39.36 46.66 34.19
N GLU A 133 -40.01 47.24 35.20
CA GLU A 133 -41.44 47.41 35.46
C GLU A 133 -42.22 48.08 34.31
N ILE A 134 -43.50 47.71 34.18
CA ILE A 134 -44.50 48.50 33.44
C ILE A 134 -45.50 49.03 34.47
N VAL A 135 -45.68 50.35 34.39
CA VAL A 135 -46.65 51.23 35.08
C VAL A 135 -48.07 50.68 35.07
#